data_AF-A0A9D6NY45-F1
#
_entry.id   AF-A0A9D6NY45-F1
#
_cell.length_a   1.000
_cell.length_b   1.000
_cell.length_c   1.000
_cell.angle_alpha   90.00
_cell.angle_beta   90.00
_cell.angle_gamma   90.00
#
_symmetry.space_group_name_H-M   'P 1'
#
loop_
_entity.id
_entity.type
_entity.pdbx_description
1 polymer ?
#
loop_
_entity_poly.entity_id
_entity_poly.type
_entity_poly.pdbx_seq_one_letter_code
_entity_poly.pdbx_strand_id
1 'polypeptide(L)'
;METLLGLSTIDCARKVVSQHPDIRAVNFRRYIYVPQKPSWNDEVITRVTRDCFLSGFDPCDLIGRDDNKSNIALDSTLEITAGRQAFLLMMDLQPTKSAENQALIMDRYRSQVLPWFGGGFLIETGSSYQLLGMNITDREGWYRFMGRCLLMSTPLEVDGIKKFIEVPDTRYCGFSLARGTTGLRITTRDKKTFEPRSIAVIE
;
A
#
# COMPACT_ATOMS: atom_id res chain seq x y z
N MET A 1 -15.71 12.69 -8.02
CA MET A 1 -15.10 12.44 -6.69
C MET A 1 -15.87 11.41 -5.89
N GLU A 2 -17.21 11.48 -5.78
CA GLU A 2 -18.01 10.43 -5.08
C GLU A 2 -17.77 9.01 -5.60
N THR A 3 -17.40 8.87 -6.88
CA THR A 3 -17.12 7.58 -7.53
C THR A 3 -15.80 6.90 -7.14
N LEU A 4 -14.95 7.55 -6.32
CA LEU A 4 -13.65 7.01 -5.91
C LEU A 4 -13.59 6.62 -4.41
N LEU A 5 -14.64 6.94 -3.65
CA LEU A 5 -14.79 6.52 -2.26
C LEU A 5 -15.42 5.13 -2.21
N GLY A 6 -15.05 4.34 -1.20
CA GLY A 6 -15.56 2.99 -0.99
C GLY A 6 -14.97 1.92 -1.91
N LEU A 7 -14.03 2.27 -2.78
CA LEU A 7 -13.30 1.33 -3.64
C LEU A 7 -12.42 0.41 -2.80
N SER A 8 -12.35 -0.88 -3.16
CA SER A 8 -11.41 -1.80 -2.51
C SER A 8 -9.96 -1.40 -2.81
N THR A 9 -8.99 -1.88 -2.02
CA THR A 9 -7.55 -1.70 -2.34
C THR A 9 -7.24 -2.13 -3.79
N ILE A 10 -7.86 -3.20 -4.26
CA ILE A 10 -7.65 -3.70 -5.62
C ILE A 10 -8.30 -2.81 -6.66
N ASP A 11 -9.49 -2.27 -6.40
CA ASP A 11 -10.14 -1.37 -7.35
C ASP A 11 -9.44 -0.01 -7.43
N CYS A 12 -8.89 0.48 -6.31
CA CYS A 12 -7.98 1.63 -6.33
C CYS A 12 -6.74 1.33 -7.19
N ALA A 13 -6.11 0.16 -7.03
CA ALA A 13 -4.96 -0.23 -7.84
C ALA A 13 -5.32 -0.40 -9.33
N ARG A 14 -6.48 -0.99 -9.66
CA ARG A 14 -7.00 -1.09 -11.04
C ARG A 14 -7.24 0.29 -11.63
N LYS A 15 -7.76 1.23 -10.84
CA LYS A 15 -7.92 2.62 -11.28
C LYS A 15 -6.58 3.21 -11.70
N VAL A 16 -5.54 3.07 -10.88
CA VAL A 16 -4.19 3.53 -11.23
C VAL A 16 -3.67 2.83 -12.48
N VAL A 17 -3.69 1.49 -12.52
CA VAL A 17 -3.20 0.70 -13.67
C VAL A 17 -3.95 1.01 -14.97
N SER A 18 -5.24 1.35 -14.89
CA SER A 18 -6.03 1.76 -16.06
C SER A 18 -5.54 3.08 -16.68
N GLN A 19 -4.95 3.96 -15.88
CA GLN A 19 -4.44 5.27 -16.30
C GLN A 19 -3.02 5.20 -16.89
N HIS A 20 -2.30 4.10 -16.69
CA HIS A 20 -0.94 3.87 -17.16
C HIS A 20 -0.92 2.73 -18.19
N PRO A 21 -1.18 3.01 -19.48
CA PRO A 21 -1.28 1.99 -20.54
C PRO A 21 0.05 1.30 -20.84
N ASP A 22 1.17 1.87 -20.39
CA ASP A 22 2.52 1.32 -20.54
C ASP A 22 2.82 0.19 -19.54
N ILE A 23 2.00 0.01 -18.49
CA ILE A 23 2.08 -1.13 -17.57
C ILE A 23 1.72 -2.42 -18.32
N ARG A 24 2.57 -3.44 -18.21
CA ARG A 24 2.36 -4.77 -18.79
C ARG A 24 1.89 -5.79 -17.76
N ALA A 25 2.33 -5.66 -16.51
CA ALA A 25 1.97 -6.59 -15.46
C ALA A 25 2.05 -5.94 -14.07
N VAL A 26 1.21 -6.46 -13.18
CA VAL A 26 1.25 -6.21 -11.74
C VAL A 26 1.76 -7.46 -11.04
N ASN A 27 2.37 -7.28 -9.87
CA ASN A 27 2.88 -8.39 -9.07
C ASN A 27 2.05 -8.55 -7.79
N PHE A 28 1.80 -9.79 -7.43
CA PHE A 28 1.20 -10.17 -6.16
C PHE A 28 2.20 -11.00 -5.37
N ARG A 29 2.23 -10.78 -4.07
CA ARG A 29 3.09 -11.51 -3.16
C ARG A 29 2.27 -12.38 -2.24
N ARG A 30 2.55 -13.67 -2.28
CA ARG A 30 2.11 -14.62 -1.28
C ARG A 30 3.14 -14.72 -0.16
N TYR A 31 2.69 -14.61 1.09
CA TYR A 31 3.56 -14.66 2.27
C TYR A 31 2.82 -15.20 3.50
N ILE A 32 3.57 -15.78 4.45
CA ILE A 32 3.06 -16.15 5.77
C ILE A 32 3.37 -15.00 6.73
N TYR A 33 2.34 -14.40 7.31
CA TYR A 33 2.53 -13.32 8.27
C TYR A 33 2.95 -13.89 9.64
N VAL A 34 4.18 -13.58 10.03
CA VAL A 34 4.69 -13.80 11.38
C VAL A 34 4.95 -12.44 12.01
N PRO A 35 4.27 -12.07 13.11
CA PRO A 35 4.52 -10.79 13.79
C PRO A 35 6.00 -10.59 14.07
N GLN A 36 6.51 -9.37 13.86
CA GLN A 36 7.88 -8.98 14.17
C GLN A 36 8.98 -9.69 13.35
N LYS A 37 8.62 -10.60 12.43
CA LYS A 37 9.59 -11.35 11.63
C LYS A 37 9.39 -11.03 10.15
N PRO A 38 10.44 -10.55 9.46
CA PRO A 38 10.34 -10.38 8.01
C PRO A 38 10.27 -11.74 7.31
N SER A 39 9.34 -11.89 6.37
CA SER A 39 9.33 -13.01 5.42
C SER A 39 10.34 -12.71 4.32
N TRP A 40 11.45 -13.44 4.28
CA TRP A 40 12.46 -13.28 3.22
C TRP A 40 12.45 -14.46 2.26
N ASN A 41 12.40 -15.69 2.79
CA ASN A 41 12.65 -16.90 2.01
C ASN A 41 11.37 -17.58 1.52
N ASP A 42 10.23 -17.23 2.08
CA ASP A 42 8.95 -17.92 1.85
C ASP A 42 7.99 -17.09 0.97
N GLU A 43 8.49 -16.01 0.37
CA GLU A 43 7.70 -15.11 -0.46
C GLU A 43 7.67 -15.60 -1.92
N VAL A 44 6.47 -15.81 -2.45
CA VAL A 44 6.27 -16.15 -3.86
C VAL A 44 5.66 -14.95 -4.56
N ILE A 45 6.36 -14.44 -5.59
CA ILE A 45 5.84 -13.37 -6.44
C ILE A 45 5.13 -14.01 -7.64
N THR A 46 3.84 -13.74 -7.75
CA THR A 46 3.03 -14.10 -8.92
C THR A 46 2.78 -12.87 -9.78
N ARG A 47 3.19 -12.98 -11.03
CA ARG A 47 2.97 -11.95 -12.04
C ARG A 47 1.61 -12.13 -12.71
N VAL A 48 0.86 -11.04 -12.82
CA VAL A 48 -0.45 -11.01 -13.51
C VAL A 48 -0.41 -9.94 -14.59
N THR A 49 -0.79 -10.30 -15.82
CA THR A 49 -0.81 -9.34 -16.94
C THR A 49 -1.80 -8.21 -16.69
N ARG A 50 -1.53 -7.02 -17.25
CA ARG A 50 -2.43 -5.87 -17.13
C ARG A 50 -3.86 -6.22 -17.55
N ASP A 51 -4.02 -6.89 -18.69
CA ASP A 51 -5.35 -7.22 -19.21
C ASP A 51 -6.10 -8.16 -18.28
N CYS A 52 -5.43 -9.18 -17.73
CA CYS A 52 -6.02 -10.08 -16.73
C CYS A 52 -6.37 -9.32 -15.43
N PHE A 53 -5.49 -8.44 -14.97
CA PHE A 53 -5.73 -7.66 -13.76
C PHE A 53 -6.94 -6.72 -13.90
N LEU A 54 -7.07 -6.06 -15.05
CA LEU A 54 -8.17 -5.14 -15.35
C LEU A 54 -9.47 -5.86 -15.71
N SER A 55 -9.42 -7.10 -16.20
CA SER A 55 -10.62 -7.89 -16.55
C SER A 55 -11.29 -8.59 -15.35
N GLY A 56 -10.83 -8.32 -14.13
CA GLY A 56 -11.50 -8.79 -12.91
C GLY A 56 -10.80 -9.95 -12.20
N PHE A 57 -9.51 -10.20 -12.45
CA PHE A 57 -8.71 -11.18 -11.69
C PHE A 57 -8.91 -11.04 -10.17
N ASP A 58 -9.27 -12.13 -9.49
CA ASP A 58 -9.36 -12.17 -8.02
C ASP A 58 -8.02 -12.65 -7.44
N PRO A 59 -7.29 -11.81 -6.67
CA PRO A 59 -6.06 -12.23 -5.99
C PRO A 59 -6.24 -13.41 -5.05
N CYS A 60 -7.47 -13.71 -4.60
CA CYS A 60 -7.76 -14.92 -3.84
C CYS A 60 -7.53 -16.21 -4.64
N ASP A 61 -7.53 -16.17 -5.98
CA ASP A 61 -7.22 -17.33 -6.82
C ASP A 61 -5.75 -17.76 -6.71
N LEU A 62 -4.88 -16.92 -6.14
CA LEU A 62 -3.46 -17.22 -5.88
C LEU A 62 -3.23 -18.07 -4.63
N ILE A 63 -4.24 -18.19 -3.76
CA ILE A 63 -4.21 -19.06 -2.60
C ILE A 63 -5.19 -20.21 -2.82
N GLY A 64 -4.72 -21.43 -2.58
CA GLY A 64 -5.60 -22.59 -2.60
C GLY A 64 -6.71 -22.43 -1.55
N ARG A 65 -7.88 -23.00 -1.79
CA ARG A 65 -9.05 -22.89 -0.89
C ARG A 65 -8.77 -23.34 0.55
N ASP A 66 -7.78 -24.21 0.75
CA ASP A 66 -7.41 -24.78 2.05
C ASP A 66 -6.17 -24.11 2.68
N ASP A 67 -5.61 -23.06 2.06
CA ASP A 67 -4.43 -22.37 2.58
C ASP A 67 -4.81 -21.23 3.53
N ASN A 68 -4.98 -21.57 4.81
CA ASN A 68 -5.28 -20.64 5.89
C ASN A 68 -4.04 -19.93 6.48
N LYS A 69 -2.84 -20.23 6.00
CA LYS A 69 -1.60 -19.63 6.53
C LYS A 69 -1.11 -18.48 5.67
N SER A 70 -1.41 -18.53 4.38
CA SER A 70 -0.93 -17.55 3.42
C SER A 70 -1.78 -16.30 3.38
N ASN A 71 -1.11 -15.17 3.16
CA ASN A 71 -1.69 -13.88 2.88
C ASN A 71 -1.28 -13.48 1.47
N ILE A 72 -2.10 -12.63 0.83
CA ILE A 72 -1.75 -12.02 -0.45
C ILE A 72 -1.63 -10.51 -0.26
N ALA A 73 -0.55 -9.95 -0.78
CA ALA A 73 -0.35 -8.52 -0.91
C ALA A 73 -0.23 -8.13 -2.39
N LEU A 74 -0.71 -6.94 -2.72
CA LEU A 74 -0.33 -6.24 -3.93
C LEU A 74 1.11 -5.78 -3.74
N ASP A 75 2.03 -6.25 -4.57
CA ASP A 75 3.43 -5.82 -4.53
C ASP A 75 3.56 -4.45 -5.20
N SER A 76 4.44 -3.59 -4.67
CA SER A 76 4.67 -2.27 -5.27
C SER A 76 5.28 -2.32 -6.66
N THR A 77 5.91 -3.42 -7.05
CA THR A 77 6.57 -3.50 -8.36
C THR A 77 5.59 -3.75 -9.49
N LEU A 78 5.87 -3.07 -10.59
CA LEU A 78 5.16 -3.15 -11.85
C LEU A 78 6.17 -3.46 -12.95
N GLU A 79 5.76 -4.20 -13.97
CA GLU A 79 6.49 -4.22 -15.23
C GLU A 79 5.83 -3.23 -16.20
N ILE A 80 6.64 -2.35 -16.79
CA ILE A 80 6.22 -1.45 -17.86
C ILE A 80 6.83 -1.89 -19.20
N THR A 81 6.50 -1.17 -20.26
CA THR A 81 6.96 -1.43 -21.63
C THR A 81 8.50 -1.50 -21.70
N ALA A 82 9.01 -2.33 -22.62
CA ALA A 82 10.44 -2.67 -22.75
C ALA A 82 11.05 -3.42 -21.55
N GLY A 83 10.22 -4.03 -20.70
CA GLY A 83 10.67 -4.86 -19.58
C GLY A 83 11.29 -4.08 -18.43
N ARG A 84 11.08 -2.76 -18.38
CA ARG A 84 11.55 -1.93 -17.27
C ARG A 84 10.65 -2.12 -16.05
N GLN A 85 11.24 -1.94 -14.87
CA GLN A 85 10.51 -1.98 -13.62
C GLN A 85 10.04 -0.56 -13.24
N ALA A 86 8.80 -0.46 -12.79
CA ALA A 86 8.25 0.72 -12.14
C ALA A 86 7.69 0.34 -10.77
N PHE A 87 7.31 1.35 -10.00
CA PHE A 87 6.83 1.21 -8.63
C PHE A 87 5.52 1.97 -8.46
N LEU A 88 4.52 1.27 -7.96
CA LEU A 88 3.31 1.84 -7.41
C LEU A 88 3.60 2.29 -5.98
N LEU A 89 3.36 3.57 -5.71
CA LEU A 89 3.64 4.15 -4.41
C LEU A 89 2.61 3.69 -3.40
N MET A 90 3.05 3.01 -2.34
CA MET A 90 2.12 2.46 -1.36
C MET A 90 2.79 2.28 0.00
N MET A 91 2.00 2.42 1.07
CA MET A 91 2.48 2.35 2.44
C MET A 91 1.41 1.81 3.39
N ASP A 92 1.79 0.95 4.33
CA ASP A 92 0.94 0.55 5.45
C ASP A 92 1.16 1.55 6.60
N LEU A 93 0.08 2.00 7.22
CA LEU A 93 0.11 3.04 8.24
C LEU A 93 -0.21 2.44 9.62
N GLN A 94 0.40 2.99 10.65
CA GLN A 94 0.33 2.53 12.02
C GLN A 94 -0.83 3.11 12.86
N PRO A 95 -1.24 4.40 12.70
CA PRO A 95 -2.26 4.98 13.54
C PRO A 95 -3.56 4.17 13.53
N THR A 96 -4.14 4.01 14.72
CA THR A 96 -5.44 3.36 14.89
C THR A 96 -6.55 4.19 14.30
N LYS A 97 -7.68 3.56 13.99
CA LYS A 97 -8.81 4.25 13.37
C LYS A 97 -9.44 5.30 14.28
N SER A 98 -9.43 6.56 13.84
CA SER A 98 -10.11 7.70 14.46
C SER A 98 -10.15 8.88 13.49
N ALA A 99 -11.07 9.81 13.68
CA ALA A 99 -11.16 11.02 12.86
C ALA A 99 -9.90 11.89 13.02
N GLU A 100 -9.35 11.95 14.23
CA GLU A 100 -8.13 12.67 14.57
C GLU A 100 -6.91 12.10 13.83
N ASN A 101 -6.74 10.78 13.85
CA ASN A 101 -5.63 10.13 13.13
C ASN A 101 -5.79 10.24 11.62
N GLN A 102 -7.01 10.17 11.09
CA GLN A 102 -7.26 10.42 9.67
C GLN A 102 -6.83 11.84 9.29
N ALA A 103 -7.22 12.85 10.06
CA ALA A 103 -6.83 14.24 9.81
C ALA A 103 -5.30 14.42 9.89
N LEU A 104 -4.65 13.81 10.89
CA LEU A 104 -3.19 13.80 11.01
C LEU A 104 -2.53 13.16 9.78
N ILE A 105 -2.95 11.97 9.36
CA ILE A 105 -2.38 11.28 8.19
C ILE A 105 -2.49 12.16 6.94
N MET A 106 -3.66 12.77 6.73
CA MET A 106 -3.91 13.64 5.58
C MET A 106 -3.01 14.88 5.60
N ASP A 107 -2.85 15.53 6.75
CA ASP A 107 -1.94 16.67 6.92
C ASP A 107 -0.48 16.29 6.64
N ARG A 108 -0.01 15.18 7.22
CA ARG A 108 1.36 14.68 7.01
C ARG A 108 1.60 14.28 5.56
N TYR A 109 0.63 13.66 4.89
CA TYR A 109 0.77 13.30 3.48
C TYR A 109 0.84 14.54 2.58
N ARG A 110 -0.05 15.51 2.80
CA ARG A 110 -0.07 16.78 2.04
C ARG A 110 1.24 17.55 2.18
N SER A 111 1.85 17.55 3.35
CA SER A 111 3.11 18.28 3.59
C SER A 111 4.35 17.54 3.11
N GLN A 112 4.42 16.20 3.27
CA GLN A 112 5.65 15.44 3.03
C GLN A 112 5.70 14.72 1.69
N VAL A 113 4.56 14.25 1.18
CA VAL A 113 4.52 13.28 0.08
C VAL A 113 3.86 13.87 -1.17
N LEU A 114 2.67 14.44 -1.01
CA LEU A 114 1.87 15.00 -2.10
C LEU A 114 2.67 15.92 -3.05
N PRO A 115 3.52 16.86 -2.58
CA PRO A 115 4.23 17.80 -3.45
C PRO A 115 5.21 17.13 -4.43
N TRP A 116 5.64 15.91 -4.13
CA TRP A 116 6.66 15.18 -4.88
C TRP A 116 6.10 14.02 -5.68
N PHE A 117 5.01 13.41 -5.19
CA PHE A 117 4.50 12.14 -5.71
C PHE A 117 3.05 12.20 -6.16
N GLY A 118 2.38 13.32 -5.94
CA GLY A 118 0.98 13.52 -6.32
C GLY A 118 -0.01 12.82 -5.40
N GLY A 119 -1.26 12.80 -5.87
CA GLY A 119 -2.41 12.34 -5.13
C GLY A 119 -2.42 10.85 -4.82
N GLY A 120 -3.45 10.41 -4.11
CA GLY A 120 -3.59 9.04 -3.67
C GLY A 120 -4.92 8.73 -3.02
N PHE A 121 -5.03 7.50 -2.54
CA PHE A 121 -6.15 6.99 -1.77
C PHE A 121 -5.68 6.76 -0.34
N LEU A 122 -6.45 7.25 0.62
CA LEU A 122 -6.39 6.78 2.00
C LEU A 122 -7.41 5.66 2.14
N ILE A 123 -6.94 4.47 2.47
CA ILE A 123 -7.73 3.24 2.53
C ILE A 123 -7.82 2.83 4.00
N GLU A 124 -9.04 2.63 4.50
CA GLU A 124 -9.25 2.11 5.84
C GLU A 124 -9.11 0.58 5.86
N THR A 125 -8.37 0.04 6.84
CA THR A 125 -8.26 -1.40 7.09
C THR A 125 -9.06 -1.81 8.33
N GLY A 126 -8.92 -3.07 8.79
CA GLY A 126 -9.60 -3.52 10.00
C GLY A 126 -9.22 -2.72 11.26
N SER A 127 -7.95 -2.29 11.38
CA SER A 127 -7.42 -1.63 12.59
C SER A 127 -6.61 -0.36 12.33
N SER A 128 -6.24 -0.09 11.08
CA SER A 128 -5.37 1.02 10.71
C SER A 128 -5.73 1.56 9.32
N TYR A 129 -4.77 2.16 8.63
CA TYR A 129 -4.93 2.71 7.30
C TYR A 129 -3.83 2.21 6.36
N GLN A 130 -4.10 2.29 5.07
CA GLN A 130 -3.14 2.11 3.98
C GLN A 130 -3.17 3.34 3.10
N LEU A 131 -2.04 3.58 2.44
CA LEU A 131 -1.91 4.61 1.42
C LEU A 131 -1.56 3.98 0.08
N LEU A 132 -2.22 4.44 -0.97
CA LEU A 132 -1.94 4.08 -2.36
C LEU A 132 -1.88 5.34 -3.23
N GLY A 133 -0.72 5.65 -3.80
CA GLY A 133 -0.54 6.78 -4.71
C GLY A 133 -1.16 6.54 -6.07
N MET A 134 -1.52 7.63 -6.77
CA MET A 134 -2.05 7.58 -8.14
C MET A 134 -0.96 7.55 -9.22
N ASN A 135 0.27 7.93 -8.87
CA ASN A 135 1.40 7.92 -9.78
C ASN A 135 2.25 6.68 -9.60
N ILE A 136 2.93 6.31 -10.69
CA ILE A 136 4.02 5.34 -10.67
C ILE A 136 5.35 6.06 -10.80
N THR A 137 6.42 5.43 -10.34
CA THR A 137 7.76 6.01 -10.40
C THR A 137 8.81 4.93 -10.64
N ASP A 138 10.04 5.34 -10.88
CA ASP A 138 11.17 4.42 -10.96
C ASP A 138 11.69 4.07 -9.55
N ARG A 139 12.79 3.33 -9.50
CA ARG A 139 13.39 2.91 -8.23
C ARG A 139 13.88 4.10 -7.40
N GLU A 140 14.42 5.13 -8.03
CA GLU A 140 14.94 6.30 -7.32
C GLU A 140 13.80 7.10 -6.70
N GLY A 141 12.73 7.33 -7.45
CA GLY A 141 11.53 7.96 -6.93
C GLY A 141 10.88 7.14 -5.81
N TRP A 142 10.87 5.81 -5.92
CA TRP A 142 10.40 4.94 -4.84
C TRP A 142 11.23 5.09 -3.56
N TYR A 143 12.57 5.11 -3.65
CA TYR A 143 13.41 5.37 -2.48
C TYR A 143 13.15 6.74 -1.86
N ARG A 144 13.00 7.78 -2.69
CA ARG A 144 12.64 9.12 -2.21
C ARG A 144 11.28 9.11 -1.53
N PHE A 145 10.30 8.37 -2.06
CA PHE A 145 8.99 8.19 -1.43
C PHE A 145 9.11 7.53 -0.05
N MET A 146 9.86 6.43 0.06
CA MET A 146 10.11 5.77 1.35
C MET A 146 10.75 6.72 2.37
N GLY A 147 11.72 7.53 1.94
CA GLY A 147 12.34 8.57 2.77
C GLY A 147 11.35 9.63 3.23
N ARG A 148 10.48 10.12 2.34
CA ARG A 148 9.42 11.09 2.69
C ARG A 148 8.38 10.50 3.64
N CYS A 149 8.02 9.23 3.48
CA CYS A 149 7.12 8.55 4.40
C CYS A 149 7.70 8.54 5.83
N LEU A 150 8.98 8.26 6.01
CA LEU A 150 9.61 8.31 7.34
C LEU A 150 9.52 9.69 8.00
N LEU A 151 9.50 10.77 7.20
CA LEU A 151 9.31 12.14 7.70
C LEU A 151 7.85 12.45 8.08
N MET A 152 6.89 11.59 7.74
CA MET A 152 5.51 11.75 8.21
C MET A 152 5.39 11.51 9.71
N SER A 153 6.26 10.68 10.30
CA SER A 153 6.34 10.48 11.76
C SER A 153 6.97 11.69 12.43
N THR A 154 6.39 12.15 13.54
CA THR A 154 6.82 13.41 14.18
C THR A 154 6.50 13.43 15.67
N PRO A 155 7.30 14.11 16.51
CA PRO A 155 6.90 14.41 17.87
C PRO A 155 5.69 15.36 17.87
N LEU A 156 4.60 14.94 18.52
CA LEU A 156 3.44 15.77 18.85
C LEU A 156 3.42 16.04 20.34
N GLU A 157 3.18 17.28 20.74
CA GLU A 157 2.94 17.63 22.14
C GLU A 157 1.44 17.58 22.42
N VAL A 158 1.03 16.75 23.38
CA VAL A 158 -0.36 16.64 23.84
C VAL A 158 -0.35 16.83 25.34
N ASP A 159 -1.04 17.86 25.83
CA ASP A 159 -1.10 18.24 27.26
C ASP A 159 0.30 18.45 27.89
N GLY A 160 1.23 19.05 27.15
CA GLY A 160 2.61 19.28 27.60
C GLY A 160 3.51 18.04 27.54
N ILE A 161 2.98 16.89 27.09
CA ILE A 161 3.75 15.64 26.94
C ILE A 161 4.11 15.46 25.47
N LYS A 162 5.41 15.45 25.18
CA LYS A 162 5.93 15.11 23.85
C LYS A 162 5.79 13.61 23.61
N LYS A 163 4.93 13.23 22.67
CA LYS A 163 4.74 11.86 22.18
C LYS A 163 5.25 11.76 20.75
N PHE A 164 6.03 10.74 20.44
CA PHE A 164 6.38 10.46 19.05
C PHE A 164 5.22 9.71 18.39
N ILE A 165 4.63 10.30 17.35
CA ILE A 165 3.57 9.64 16.59
C ILE A 165 4.19 9.04 15.33
N GLU A 166 4.19 7.72 15.28
CA GLU A 166 4.54 6.99 14.08
C GLU A 166 3.34 6.95 13.13
N VAL A 167 3.52 7.48 11.91
CA VAL A 167 2.48 7.48 10.87
C VAL A 167 2.64 6.24 9.98
N PRO A 168 3.76 6.04 9.27
CA PRO A 168 4.15 4.72 8.82
C PRO A 168 4.91 3.96 9.91
N ASP A 169 4.75 2.65 9.95
CA ASP A 169 5.56 1.77 10.81
C ASP A 169 7.02 1.79 10.31
N THR A 170 7.92 2.29 11.15
CA THR A 170 9.35 2.45 10.81
C THR A 170 10.03 1.12 10.50
N ARG A 171 9.60 0.02 11.13
CA ARG A 171 10.12 -1.34 10.86
C ARG A 171 9.60 -1.86 9.54
N TYR A 172 8.34 -1.60 9.22
CA TYR A 172 7.79 -1.92 7.89
C TYR A 172 8.55 -1.18 6.79
N CYS A 173 8.87 0.10 7.00
CA CYS A 173 9.73 0.86 6.09
C CYS A 173 11.11 0.20 5.96
N GLY A 174 11.75 -0.16 7.07
CA GLY A 174 13.06 -0.83 7.07
C GLY A 174 13.05 -2.16 6.31
N PHE A 175 12.07 -3.03 6.57
CA PHE A 175 11.92 -4.29 5.84
C PHE A 175 11.61 -4.07 4.36
N SER A 176 10.81 -3.06 4.03
CA SER A 176 10.48 -2.74 2.64
C SER A 176 11.70 -2.23 1.88
N LEU A 177 12.50 -1.35 2.48
CA LEU A 177 13.78 -0.87 1.91
C LEU A 177 14.74 -2.03 1.67
N ALA A 178 14.87 -2.92 2.65
CA ALA A 178 15.80 -4.04 2.55
C ALA A 178 15.32 -5.11 1.53
N ARG A 179 14.01 -5.27 1.36
CA ARG A 179 13.41 -6.07 0.28
C ARG A 179 13.47 -5.38 -1.09
N GLY A 180 13.51 -4.05 -1.12
CA GLY A 180 13.44 -3.22 -2.31
C GLY A 180 12.03 -3.01 -2.86
N THR A 181 10.98 -3.35 -2.10
CA THR A 181 9.57 -3.24 -2.48
C THR A 181 8.67 -3.14 -1.24
N THR A 182 7.52 -2.47 -1.37
CA THR A 182 6.42 -2.49 -0.39
C THR A 182 5.35 -3.50 -0.83
N GLY A 183 4.39 -3.79 0.05
CA GLY A 183 3.19 -4.52 -0.34
C GLY A 183 1.98 -4.19 0.51
N LEU A 184 0.85 -3.90 -0.12
CA LEU A 184 -0.42 -3.69 0.57
C LEU A 184 -1.18 -5.01 0.67
N ARG A 185 -1.56 -5.38 1.89
CA ARG A 185 -2.39 -6.55 2.12
C ARG A 185 -3.77 -6.35 1.47
N ILE A 186 -4.19 -7.32 0.68
CA ILE A 186 -5.49 -7.30 -0.03
C ILE A 186 -6.58 -7.98 0.80
N THR A 187 -6.22 -8.99 1.60
CA THR A 187 -7.17 -9.78 2.40
C THR A 187 -6.80 -9.79 3.88
N THR A 188 -7.79 -9.70 4.77
CA THR A 188 -7.59 -9.70 6.23
C THR A 188 -7.95 -11.06 6.86
N ARG A 189 -7.12 -12.11 6.66
CA ARG A 189 -7.23 -13.45 7.32
C ARG A 189 -8.56 -14.23 7.14
N ASP A 190 -8.55 -15.48 7.59
CA ASP A 190 -9.52 -16.59 7.46
C ASP A 190 -11.02 -16.31 7.59
N LYS A 191 -11.45 -15.14 8.08
CA LYS A 191 -12.88 -14.81 8.21
C LYS A 191 -13.40 -13.88 7.13
N LYS A 192 -12.54 -13.24 6.31
CA LYS A 192 -12.94 -12.31 5.22
C LYS A 192 -14.06 -11.32 5.63
N THR A 193 -14.10 -10.85 6.88
CA THR A 193 -15.21 -9.99 7.36
C THR A 193 -15.01 -8.52 7.01
N PHE A 194 -13.79 -8.12 6.61
CA PHE A 194 -13.46 -6.73 6.33
C PHE A 194 -12.61 -6.61 5.06
N GLU A 195 -13.19 -5.98 4.05
CA GLU A 195 -12.50 -5.57 2.84
C GLU A 195 -12.02 -4.12 3.00
N PRO A 196 -10.71 -3.84 2.89
CA PRO A 196 -10.21 -2.47 2.97
C PRO A 196 -10.79 -1.57 1.88
N ARG A 197 -11.20 -0.35 2.26
CA ARG A 197 -11.89 0.58 1.34
C ARG A 197 -11.36 2.00 1.43
N SER A 198 -11.35 2.71 0.29
CA SER A 198 -10.98 4.12 0.24
C SER A 198 -11.97 4.97 1.05
N ILE A 199 -11.45 5.79 1.95
CA ILE A 199 -12.23 6.73 2.77
C ILE A 199 -11.91 8.19 2.45
N ALA A 200 -10.80 8.44 1.74
CA ALA A 200 -10.47 9.74 1.21
C ALA A 200 -9.67 9.61 -0.09
N VAL A 201 -9.83 10.62 -0.94
CA VAL A 201 -8.94 10.88 -2.07
C VAL A 201 -8.09 12.09 -1.69
N ILE A 202 -6.79 12.00 -1.92
CA ILE A 202 -5.82 13.05 -1.66
C ILE A 202 -5.42 13.63 -3.02
N GLU A 203 -5.61 14.93 -3.21
CA GLU A 203 -5.30 15.69 -4.42
C GLU A 203 -4.36 16.84 -4.10
#